data_AF-A0A0N0KC40-F1
#
_entry.id   AF-A0A0N0KC40-F1
#
_cell.length_a   1.000
_cell.length_b   1.000
_cell.length_c   1.000
_cell.angle_alpha   90.00
_cell.angle_beta   90.00
_cell.angle_gamma   90.00
#
_symmetry.space_group_name_H-M   'P 1'
#
loop_
_entity.id
_entity.type
_entity.pdbx_description
1 polymer ?
#
loop_
_entity_poly.entity_id
_entity_poly.type
_entity_poly.pdbx_seq_one_letter_code
_entity_poly.pdbx_strand_id
1 'polypeptide(L)'
;MTRRFMTGLVLILGLGLTAAHAHPHVWITATSELVYGPDGAFTGVRHAWAFDDMFSTYALQGIETKQKGVYTREDLAPLAQTNVESLKEFAYFTFAKVAGKKQKFGEPVDYYLTHKDGVLMLHFYLPLKTPVKSPELAVEVFDPTYFIDFTFADKDPVKLIGAPAGCALQFQRPSDGSATAQRMSEDNFLSGDNSNYGAMFANKIEVKCP
;
A
#
# COMPACT_ATOMS: atom_id res chain seq x y z
N MET A 1 15.48 29.36 -69.76
CA MET A 1 14.32 28.68 -69.13
C MET A 1 14.81 27.85 -67.97
N THR A 2 14.15 28.01 -66.84
CA THR A 2 14.53 27.72 -65.44
C THR A 2 14.71 26.24 -65.09
N ARG A 3 15.82 25.92 -64.38
CA ARG A 3 16.00 24.72 -63.55
C ARG A 3 15.00 24.77 -62.38
N ARG A 4 14.36 23.65 -62.04
CA ARG A 4 13.79 23.43 -60.70
C ARG A 4 14.15 22.03 -60.21
N PHE A 5 15.08 22.00 -59.26
CA PHE A 5 15.40 20.85 -58.43
C PHE A 5 14.21 20.53 -57.54
N MET A 6 13.85 19.25 -57.46
CA MET A 6 12.83 18.74 -56.55
C MET A 6 13.53 18.31 -55.27
N THR A 7 13.57 19.21 -54.27
CA THR A 7 14.13 18.93 -52.95
C THR A 7 13.03 18.29 -52.10
N GLY A 8 13.14 17.00 -51.82
CA GLY A 8 12.26 16.30 -50.88
C GLY A 8 12.54 16.76 -49.46
N LEU A 9 11.57 17.44 -48.85
CA LEU A 9 11.62 17.83 -47.44
C LEU A 9 11.20 16.63 -46.59
N VAL A 10 12.17 15.91 -46.03
CA VAL A 10 11.92 14.92 -44.97
C VAL A 10 11.59 15.71 -43.70
N LEU A 11 10.30 15.78 -43.35
CA LEU A 11 9.88 16.24 -42.03
C LEU A 11 10.28 15.16 -41.01
N ILE A 12 11.38 15.39 -40.31
CA ILE A 12 11.71 14.65 -39.09
C ILE A 12 10.76 15.16 -38.02
N LEU A 13 9.67 14.43 -37.80
CA LEU A 13 8.73 14.68 -36.71
C LEU A 13 9.42 14.23 -35.41
N GLY A 14 10.15 15.16 -34.78
CA GLY A 14 10.68 15.01 -33.44
C GLY A 14 9.55 14.98 -32.42
N LEU A 15 8.83 13.86 -32.35
CA LEU A 15 8.01 13.52 -31.19
C LEU A 15 8.98 13.32 -30.03
N GLY A 16 9.10 14.34 -29.19
CA GLY A 16 9.73 14.20 -27.89
C GLY A 16 9.03 13.06 -27.16
N LEU A 17 9.74 11.94 -26.97
CA LEU A 17 9.40 10.96 -25.95
C LEU A 17 9.59 11.65 -24.61
N THR A 18 8.61 12.45 -24.19
CA THR A 18 8.43 12.70 -22.77
C THR A 18 8.17 11.33 -22.18
N ALA A 19 9.10 10.85 -21.34
CA ALA A 19 8.85 9.66 -20.54
C ALA A 19 7.52 9.89 -19.83
N ALA A 20 6.48 9.21 -20.29
CA ALA A 20 5.21 9.17 -19.59
C ALA A 20 5.54 8.58 -18.22
N HIS A 21 5.49 9.40 -17.18
CA HIS A 21 5.62 8.95 -15.81
C HIS A 21 4.35 8.18 -15.48
N ALA A 22 4.30 6.93 -15.95
CA ALA A 22 3.30 5.98 -15.53
C ALA A 22 3.75 5.40 -14.19
N HIS A 23 2.86 5.50 -13.19
CA HIS A 23 2.87 4.95 -11.81
C HIS A 23 3.24 5.93 -10.68
N PRO A 24 2.57 5.86 -9.52
CA PRO A 24 1.38 5.07 -9.12
C PRO A 24 0.04 5.73 -9.49
N HIS A 25 -1.03 4.94 -9.56
CA HIS A 25 -2.38 5.45 -9.85
C HIS A 25 -3.17 5.79 -8.59
N VAL A 26 -2.73 5.26 -7.45
CA VAL A 26 -3.31 5.49 -6.12
C VAL A 26 -2.18 5.58 -5.12
N TRP A 27 -2.20 6.62 -4.29
CA TRP A 27 -1.34 6.74 -3.11
C TRP A 27 -2.15 6.47 -1.85
N ILE A 28 -1.54 5.72 -0.95
CA ILE A 28 -2.09 5.44 0.37
C ILE A 28 -1.10 5.91 1.43
N THR A 29 -1.57 6.72 2.37
CA THR A 29 -0.88 6.96 3.65
C THR A 29 -1.46 6.02 4.70
N ALA A 30 -0.68 5.03 5.12
CA ALA A 30 -1.08 4.01 6.06
C ALA A 30 -0.69 4.36 7.50
N THR A 31 -1.54 3.92 8.43
CA THR A 31 -1.18 3.65 9.82
C THR A 31 -1.58 2.23 10.16
N SER A 32 -0.78 1.58 11.02
CA SER A 32 -0.98 0.19 11.39
C SER A 32 -0.86 -0.01 12.89
N GLU A 33 -1.76 -0.78 13.47
CA GLU A 33 -1.66 -1.26 14.84
C GLU A 33 -1.45 -2.77 14.82
N LEU A 34 -0.34 -3.23 15.37
CA LEU A 34 -0.09 -4.65 15.58
C LEU A 34 -0.79 -5.08 16.88
N VAL A 35 -1.84 -5.89 16.73
CA VAL A 35 -2.73 -6.25 17.83
C VAL A 35 -2.31 -7.59 18.43
N TYR A 36 -2.23 -7.61 19.75
CA TYR A 36 -1.95 -8.79 20.55
C TYR A 36 -3.12 -9.11 21.46
N GLY A 37 -3.39 -10.40 21.62
CA GLY A 37 -4.38 -10.92 22.56
C GLY A 37 -3.90 -10.83 24.01
N PRO A 38 -4.79 -11.02 24.98
CA PRO A 38 -4.48 -10.93 26.41
C PRO A 38 -3.43 -11.97 26.88
N ASP A 39 -3.23 -13.02 26.10
CA ASP A 39 -2.24 -14.06 26.35
C ASP A 39 -0.87 -13.77 25.70
N GLY A 40 -0.72 -12.61 25.03
CA GLY A 40 0.49 -12.19 24.35
C GLY A 40 0.65 -12.75 22.93
N ALA A 41 -0.34 -13.43 22.38
CA ALA A 41 -0.30 -13.87 20.98
C ALA A 41 -0.58 -12.70 20.04
N PHE A 42 0.19 -12.57 18.95
CA PHE A 42 -0.14 -11.67 17.85
C PHE A 42 -1.39 -12.17 17.14
N THR A 43 -2.41 -11.33 17.04
CA THR A 43 -3.74 -11.70 16.51
C THR A 43 -4.03 -11.11 15.15
N GLY A 44 -3.35 -10.04 14.74
CA GLY A 44 -3.61 -9.39 13.45
C GLY A 44 -3.17 -7.93 13.41
N VAL A 45 -3.54 -7.25 12.33
CA VAL A 45 -3.19 -5.84 12.09
C VAL A 45 -4.46 -5.02 11.93
N ARG A 46 -4.59 -3.92 12.67
CA ARG A 46 -5.61 -2.91 12.39
C ARG A 46 -5.01 -1.84 11.50
N HIS A 47 -5.61 -1.61 10.35
CA HIS A 47 -5.17 -0.59 9.40
C HIS A 47 -6.13 0.60 9.39
N ALA A 48 -5.56 1.78 9.17
CA ALA A 48 -6.27 2.93 8.65
C ALA A 48 -5.48 3.50 7.46
N TRP A 49 -6.10 3.51 6.29
CA TRP A 49 -5.51 3.89 5.01
C TRP A 49 -6.20 5.14 4.49
N ALA A 50 -5.47 6.25 4.45
CA ALA A 50 -5.92 7.48 3.81
C ALA A 50 -5.54 7.44 2.33
N PHE A 51 -6.53 7.53 1.45
CA PHE A 51 -6.31 7.61 0.01
C PHE A 51 -6.02 9.05 -0.43
N ASP A 52 -5.36 9.20 -1.57
CA ASP A 52 -5.17 10.52 -2.19
C ASP A 52 -6.50 11.18 -2.61
N ASP A 53 -6.41 12.48 -2.91
CA ASP A 53 -7.56 13.32 -3.28
C ASP A 53 -8.28 12.83 -4.55
N MET A 54 -7.52 12.31 -5.53
CA MET A 54 -8.07 11.88 -6.82
C MET A 54 -8.88 10.60 -6.66
N PHE A 55 -8.31 9.59 -5.99
CA PHE A 55 -9.01 8.36 -5.67
C PHE A 55 -10.21 8.63 -4.76
N SER A 56 -10.05 9.46 -3.73
CA SER A 56 -11.15 9.85 -2.83
C SER A 56 -12.31 10.46 -3.60
N THR A 57 -12.02 11.40 -4.51
CA THR A 57 -13.04 12.03 -5.34
C THR A 57 -13.72 11.03 -6.29
N TYR A 58 -12.94 10.16 -6.93
CA TYR A 58 -13.46 9.17 -7.87
C TYR A 58 -14.33 8.12 -7.20
N ALA A 59 -13.87 7.56 -6.07
CA ALA A 59 -14.57 6.50 -5.33
C ALA A 59 -15.94 6.94 -4.80
N LEU A 60 -16.13 8.24 -4.57
CA LEU A 60 -17.39 8.81 -4.07
C LEU A 60 -18.40 9.16 -5.17
N GLN A 61 -18.04 8.99 -6.45
CA GLN A 61 -18.95 9.27 -7.56
C GLN A 61 -20.15 8.33 -7.53
N GLY A 62 -21.35 8.89 -7.67
CA GLY A 62 -22.60 8.13 -7.66
C GLY A 62 -23.10 7.74 -6.28
N ILE A 63 -22.38 8.05 -5.19
CA ILE A 63 -22.87 7.84 -3.82
C ILE A 63 -23.80 9.00 -3.46
N GLU A 64 -25.08 8.68 -3.31
CA GLU A 64 -26.08 9.62 -2.82
C GLU A 64 -25.97 9.81 -1.31
N THR A 65 -26.11 11.06 -0.86
CA THR A 65 -26.05 11.43 0.55
C THR A 65 -27.14 12.44 0.88
N LYS A 66 -27.55 12.49 2.16
CA LYS A 66 -28.55 13.46 2.62
C LYS A 66 -28.10 14.92 2.46
N GLN A 67 -26.81 15.16 2.64
CA GLN A 67 -26.18 16.46 2.44
C GLN A 67 -24.97 16.28 1.54
N LYS A 68 -24.97 17.00 0.40
CA LYS A 68 -23.91 16.90 -0.61
C LYS A 68 -22.53 17.14 0.02
N GLY A 69 -21.61 16.20 -0.20
CA GLY A 69 -20.23 16.24 0.30
C GLY A 69 -20.07 15.76 1.75
N VAL A 70 -21.15 15.40 2.44
CA VAL A 70 -21.12 14.82 3.79
C VAL A 70 -21.53 13.36 3.69
N TYR A 71 -20.59 12.47 4.00
CA TYR A 71 -20.77 11.02 3.89
C TYR A 71 -20.77 10.40 5.28
N THR A 72 -21.86 9.72 5.64
CA THR A 72 -21.92 8.92 6.86
C THR A 72 -21.28 7.55 6.65
N ARG A 73 -21.04 6.80 7.73
CA ARG A 73 -20.51 5.43 7.61
C ARG A 73 -21.52 4.52 6.89
N GLU A 74 -22.80 4.77 7.10
CA GLU A 74 -23.90 4.05 6.49
C GLU A 74 -23.94 4.28 4.98
N ASP A 75 -23.76 5.53 4.53
CA ASP A 75 -23.70 5.87 3.10
C ASP A 75 -22.52 5.17 2.40
N LEU A 76 -21.40 5.01 3.12
CA LEU A 76 -20.16 4.44 2.58
C LEU A 76 -20.04 2.91 2.77
N ALA A 77 -20.96 2.27 3.48
CA ALA A 77 -20.86 0.85 3.82
C ALA A 77 -20.74 -0.07 2.58
N PRO A 78 -21.51 0.13 1.50
CA PRO A 78 -21.35 -0.68 0.28
C PRO A 78 -19.97 -0.52 -0.35
N LEU A 79 -19.44 0.71 -0.41
CA LEU A 79 -18.10 0.97 -0.93
C LEU A 79 -17.01 0.34 -0.05
N ALA A 80 -17.18 0.39 1.27
CA ALA A 80 -16.25 -0.23 2.22
C ALA A 80 -16.19 -1.75 2.00
N GLN A 81 -17.34 -2.39 1.82
CA GLN A 81 -17.44 -3.82 1.51
C GLN A 81 -16.75 -4.15 0.18
N THR A 82 -17.09 -3.43 -0.90
CA THR A 82 -16.46 -3.65 -2.21
C THR A 82 -14.94 -3.51 -2.13
N ASN A 83 -14.44 -2.47 -1.45
CA ASN A 83 -13.01 -2.27 -1.29
C ASN A 83 -12.36 -3.48 -0.61
N VAL A 84 -12.84 -3.89 0.57
CA VAL A 84 -12.21 -5.01 1.29
C VAL A 84 -12.31 -6.34 0.56
N GLU A 85 -13.37 -6.57 -0.21
CA GLU A 85 -13.52 -7.76 -1.05
C GLU A 85 -12.51 -7.76 -2.21
N SER A 86 -12.30 -6.62 -2.88
CA SER A 86 -11.31 -6.49 -3.95
C SER A 86 -9.88 -6.67 -3.45
N LEU A 87 -9.57 -6.24 -2.23
CA LEU A 87 -8.25 -6.39 -1.62
C LEU A 87 -7.83 -7.86 -1.43
N LYS A 88 -8.78 -8.81 -1.39
CA LYS A 88 -8.52 -10.24 -1.21
C LYS A 88 -7.62 -10.83 -2.31
N GLU A 89 -7.78 -10.37 -3.55
CA GLU A 89 -6.99 -10.84 -4.70
C GLU A 89 -5.49 -10.52 -4.55
N PHE A 90 -5.17 -9.50 -3.74
CA PHE A 90 -3.82 -9.02 -3.50
C PHE A 90 -3.32 -9.31 -2.08
N ALA A 91 -3.94 -10.28 -1.40
CA ALA A 91 -3.64 -10.63 -0.01
C ALA A 91 -3.68 -9.42 0.95
N TYR A 92 -4.58 -8.47 0.69
CA TYR A 92 -4.74 -7.23 1.45
C TYR A 92 -3.47 -6.40 1.55
N PHE A 93 -2.53 -6.59 0.61
CA PHE A 93 -1.22 -5.93 0.58
C PHE A 93 -0.42 -6.08 1.87
N THR A 94 -0.75 -7.06 2.72
CA THR A 94 -0.23 -7.18 4.08
C THR A 94 0.34 -8.58 4.28
N PHE A 95 1.62 -8.65 4.60
CA PHE A 95 2.37 -9.89 4.68
C PHE A 95 3.02 -9.99 6.05
N ALA A 96 2.81 -11.12 6.74
CA ALA A 96 3.41 -11.36 8.05
C ALA A 96 4.35 -12.56 8.01
N LYS A 97 5.47 -12.46 8.72
CA LYS A 97 6.41 -13.54 8.98
C LYS A 97 6.65 -13.61 10.49
N VAL A 98 6.69 -14.82 11.02
CA VAL A 98 6.95 -15.09 12.44
C VAL A 98 8.10 -16.09 12.51
N ALA A 99 9.20 -15.70 13.16
CA ALA A 99 10.47 -16.44 13.13
C ALA A 99 10.83 -16.93 11.70
N GLY A 100 10.73 -16.02 10.71
CA GLY A 100 10.99 -16.29 9.30
C GLY A 100 9.91 -17.08 8.53
N LYS A 101 8.87 -17.60 9.20
CA LYS A 101 7.78 -18.38 8.56
C LYS A 101 6.59 -17.49 8.20
N LYS A 102 6.16 -17.53 6.93
CA LYS A 102 4.98 -16.79 6.45
C LYS A 102 3.72 -17.21 7.22
N GLN A 103 2.98 -16.21 7.67
CA GLN A 103 1.67 -16.38 8.31
C GLN A 103 0.56 -16.04 7.32
N LYS A 104 -0.63 -16.63 7.52
CA LYS A 104 -1.80 -16.36 6.69
C LYS A 104 -2.78 -15.49 7.45
N PHE A 105 -3.21 -14.40 6.83
CA PHE A 105 -4.33 -13.60 7.30
C PHE A 105 -5.67 -14.22 6.86
N GLY A 106 -6.72 -13.93 7.63
CA GLY A 106 -8.11 -14.20 7.33
C GLY A 106 -8.73 -13.12 6.45
N GLU A 107 -10.06 -13.07 6.45
CA GLU A 107 -10.80 -11.95 5.84
C GLU A 107 -10.90 -10.80 6.83
N PRO A 108 -10.89 -9.54 6.35
CA PRO A 108 -10.98 -8.38 7.21
C PRO A 108 -12.34 -8.31 7.90
N VAL A 109 -12.32 -7.86 9.15
CA VAL A 109 -13.49 -7.60 9.99
C VAL A 109 -13.42 -6.17 10.51
N ASP A 110 -14.50 -5.70 11.14
CA ASP A 110 -14.60 -4.33 11.71
C ASP A 110 -14.20 -3.23 10.72
N TYR A 111 -14.51 -3.43 9.44
CA TYR A 111 -14.13 -2.50 8.38
C TYR A 111 -15.19 -1.42 8.16
N TYR A 112 -14.74 -0.22 7.83
CA TYR A 112 -15.60 0.91 7.50
C TYR A 112 -14.80 2.01 6.79
N LEU A 113 -15.53 2.88 6.10
CA LEU A 113 -14.97 4.08 5.50
C LEU A 113 -15.37 5.31 6.30
N THR A 114 -14.47 6.28 6.35
CA THR A 114 -14.77 7.65 6.79
C THR A 114 -14.30 8.62 5.75
N HIS A 115 -15.01 9.72 5.56
CA HIS A 115 -14.58 10.81 4.70
C HIS A 115 -14.48 12.10 5.52
N LYS A 116 -13.30 12.74 5.50
CA LYS A 116 -13.06 13.99 6.21
C LYS A 116 -12.08 14.84 5.41
N ASP A 117 -12.38 16.13 5.29
CA ASP A 117 -11.51 17.12 4.63
C ASP A 117 -11.09 16.71 3.20
N GLY A 118 -11.99 16.03 2.46
CA GLY A 118 -11.74 15.55 1.09
C GLY A 118 -11.05 14.19 0.99
N VAL A 119 -10.60 13.65 2.13
CA VAL A 119 -9.85 12.39 2.19
C VAL A 119 -10.77 11.25 2.60
N LEU A 120 -10.81 10.21 1.76
CA LEU A 120 -11.43 8.94 2.08
C LEU A 120 -10.44 8.08 2.86
N MET A 121 -10.89 7.49 3.97
CA MET A 121 -10.07 6.65 4.82
C MET A 121 -10.74 5.30 5.07
N LEU A 122 -10.06 4.22 4.68
CA LEU A 122 -10.48 2.84 4.93
C LEU A 122 -9.87 2.31 6.22
N HIS A 123 -10.74 1.89 7.13
CA HIS A 123 -10.38 1.23 8.38
C HIS A 123 -10.75 -0.24 8.26
N PHE A 124 -9.90 -1.13 8.75
CA PHE A 124 -10.22 -2.55 8.86
C PHE A 124 -9.28 -3.26 9.82
N TYR A 125 -9.75 -4.34 10.43
CA TYR A 125 -8.92 -5.28 11.18
C TYR A 125 -8.69 -6.54 10.35
N LEU A 126 -7.43 -6.87 10.11
CA LEU A 126 -7.00 -8.05 9.37
C LEU A 126 -6.47 -9.12 10.34
N PRO A 127 -7.30 -10.11 10.72
CA PRO A 127 -6.90 -11.14 11.69
C PRO A 127 -5.93 -12.16 11.08
N LEU A 128 -4.99 -12.69 11.87
CA LEU A 128 -4.31 -13.93 11.53
C LEU A 128 -5.30 -15.09 11.57
N LYS A 129 -5.16 -16.04 10.64
CA LYS A 129 -5.94 -17.30 10.70
C LYS A 129 -5.63 -18.10 11.96
N THR A 130 -4.39 -18.02 12.43
CA THR A 130 -3.94 -18.68 13.65
C THR A 130 -3.10 -17.69 14.45
N PRO A 131 -3.64 -17.12 15.55
CA PRO A 131 -2.86 -16.27 16.45
C PRO A 131 -1.60 -16.99 16.93
N VAL A 132 -0.51 -16.25 17.12
CA VAL A 132 0.80 -16.85 17.36
C VAL A 132 1.62 -16.06 18.38
N LYS A 133 2.26 -16.77 19.30
CA LYS A 133 3.27 -16.21 20.22
C LYS A 133 4.65 -16.43 19.63
N SER A 134 5.44 -15.38 19.55
CA SER A 134 6.81 -15.47 19.08
C SER A 134 7.62 -14.27 19.58
N PRO A 135 8.91 -14.46 19.86
CA PRO A 135 9.81 -13.35 20.13
C PRO A 135 10.07 -12.50 18.89
N GLU A 136 9.78 -13.00 17.67
CA GLU A 136 10.08 -12.29 16.41
C GLU A 136 8.85 -12.25 15.49
N LEU A 137 8.44 -11.03 15.15
CA LEU A 137 7.40 -10.75 14.18
C LEU A 137 7.93 -9.74 13.15
N ALA A 138 7.65 -9.99 11.88
CA ALA A 138 7.82 -9.02 10.80
C ALA A 138 6.51 -8.87 10.05
N VAL A 139 6.10 -7.63 9.78
CA VAL A 139 4.95 -7.26 8.97
C VAL A 139 5.41 -6.29 7.88
N GLU A 140 4.95 -6.53 6.65
CA GLU A 140 5.27 -5.72 5.47
C GLU A 140 3.94 -5.32 4.82
N VAL A 141 3.79 -4.04 4.45
CA VAL A 141 2.63 -3.52 3.72
C VAL A 141 3.12 -2.92 2.40
N PHE A 142 2.77 -3.55 1.27
CA PHE A 142 3.19 -3.12 -0.06
C PHE A 142 2.35 -3.75 -1.16
N ASP A 143 2.34 -3.11 -2.34
CA ASP A 143 1.77 -3.67 -3.56
C ASP A 143 2.86 -4.40 -4.39
N PRO A 144 2.76 -5.73 -4.58
CA PRO A 144 3.70 -6.47 -5.41
C PRO A 144 3.72 -6.00 -6.88
N THR A 145 2.62 -5.40 -7.36
CA THR A 145 2.46 -4.93 -8.74
C THR A 145 2.87 -3.49 -8.95
N TYR A 146 3.21 -2.76 -7.88
CA TYR A 146 3.62 -1.35 -7.91
C TYR A 146 2.57 -0.40 -8.52
N PHE A 147 1.29 -0.75 -8.42
CA PHE A 147 0.17 0.10 -8.85
C PHE A 147 -0.23 1.09 -7.74
N ILE A 148 -0.18 0.65 -6.49
CA ILE A 148 -0.43 1.43 -5.28
C ILE A 148 0.90 1.71 -4.56
N ASP A 149 1.14 2.96 -4.22
CA ASP A 149 2.26 3.34 -3.36
C ASP A 149 1.80 3.49 -1.91
N PHE A 150 2.35 2.63 -1.05
CA PHE A 150 2.09 2.62 0.38
C PHE A 150 3.16 3.43 1.12
N THR A 151 2.80 4.64 1.49
CA THR A 151 3.54 5.43 2.47
C THR A 151 2.97 5.20 3.86
N PHE A 152 3.71 5.61 4.89
CA PHE A 152 3.23 5.55 6.28
C PHE A 152 3.28 6.95 6.88
N ALA A 153 2.30 7.24 7.75
CA ALA A 153 2.21 8.54 8.41
C ALA A 153 3.53 8.96 9.07
N ASP A 154 3.85 10.25 9.05
CA ASP A 154 5.11 10.74 9.64
C ASP A 154 5.18 10.49 11.15
N LYS A 155 4.04 10.68 11.82
CA LYS A 155 3.89 10.53 13.26
C LYS A 155 3.18 9.23 13.61
N ASP A 156 3.77 8.48 14.53
CA ASP A 156 3.26 7.21 15.06
C ASP A 156 2.71 6.25 13.97
N PRO A 157 3.48 5.97 12.90
CA PRO A 157 3.03 5.17 11.76
C PRO A 157 2.59 3.76 12.14
N VAL A 158 3.22 3.21 13.19
CA VAL A 158 2.94 1.88 13.69
C VAL A 158 2.88 1.90 15.22
N LYS A 159 1.90 1.19 15.78
CA LYS A 159 1.75 1.01 17.23
C LYS A 159 1.60 -0.45 17.60
N LEU A 160 2.01 -0.80 18.82
CA LEU A 160 1.75 -2.09 19.42
C LEU A 160 0.57 -1.97 20.38
N ILE A 161 -0.45 -2.82 20.22
CA ILE A 161 -1.66 -2.81 21.04
C ILE A 161 -1.73 -4.12 21.81
N GLY A 162 -1.67 -4.03 23.14
CA GLY A 162 -1.73 -5.21 24.02
C GLY A 162 -0.48 -6.11 23.98
N ALA A 163 0.62 -5.65 23.36
CA ALA A 163 1.85 -6.44 23.26
C ALA A 163 2.44 -6.74 24.65
N PRO A 164 3.12 -7.90 24.82
CA PRO A 164 3.85 -8.21 26.04
C PRO A 164 4.81 -7.10 26.48
N ALA A 165 4.98 -6.95 27.79
CA ALA A 165 5.94 -6.01 28.35
C ALA A 165 7.35 -6.31 27.84
N GLY A 166 8.07 -5.28 27.38
CA GLY A 166 9.41 -5.41 26.82
C GLY A 166 9.47 -5.65 25.32
N CYS A 167 8.34 -5.78 24.61
CA CYS A 167 8.35 -5.78 23.14
C CYS A 167 8.84 -4.43 22.60
N ALA A 168 9.78 -4.49 21.66
CA ALA A 168 10.34 -3.34 20.97
C ALA A 168 9.93 -3.36 19.49
N LEU A 169 9.36 -2.24 19.03
CA LEU A 169 8.99 -2.00 17.64
C LEU A 169 10.16 -1.31 16.91
N GLN A 170 10.50 -1.85 15.74
CA GLN A 170 11.41 -1.23 14.78
C GLN A 170 10.64 -0.99 13.48
N PHE A 171 10.65 0.26 13.01
CA PHE A 171 10.02 0.66 11.77
C PHE A 171 11.07 1.22 10.83
N GLN A 172 11.24 0.59 9.67
CA GLN A 172 12.17 1.03 8.63
C GLN A 172 11.38 1.43 7.39
N ARG A 173 11.51 2.70 7.01
CA ARG A 173 11.00 3.19 5.72
C ARG A 173 11.90 2.67 4.59
N PRO A 174 11.37 2.54 3.36
CA PRO A 174 12.18 2.24 2.20
C PRO A 174 13.31 3.27 2.05
N SER A 175 14.51 2.83 1.69
CA SER A 175 15.54 3.77 1.22
C SER A 175 15.01 4.53 0.00
N ASP A 176 15.45 5.78 -0.18
CA ASP A 176 15.13 6.71 -1.29
C ASP A 176 15.51 6.23 -2.70
N GLY A 177 15.77 4.94 -2.87
CA GLY A 177 15.79 4.23 -4.14
C GLY A 177 16.96 4.57 -5.05
N SER A 178 17.67 5.69 -4.88
CA SER A 178 18.64 6.17 -5.88
C SER A 178 19.80 5.20 -6.11
N ALA A 179 20.46 4.73 -5.05
CA ALA A 179 21.57 3.79 -5.15
C ALA A 179 21.12 2.33 -5.39
N THR A 180 19.97 1.94 -4.83
CA THR A 180 19.42 0.58 -4.92
C THR A 180 18.80 0.31 -6.29
N ALA A 181 18.05 1.28 -6.85
CA ALA A 181 17.42 1.17 -8.15
C ALA A 181 18.43 1.13 -9.31
N GLN A 182 19.55 1.87 -9.21
CA GLN A 182 20.61 1.83 -10.23
C GLN A 182 21.28 0.45 -10.34
N ARG A 183 21.67 -0.16 -9.21
CA ARG A 183 22.31 -1.49 -9.22
C ARG A 183 21.35 -2.59 -9.68
N MET A 184 20.07 -2.44 -9.39
CA MET A 184 19.03 -3.39 -9.79
C MET A 184 18.62 -3.28 -11.26
N SER A 185 18.70 -2.09 -11.87
CA SER A 185 18.47 -1.97 -13.33
C SER A 185 19.47 -2.83 -14.10
N GLU A 186 20.68 -3.02 -13.58
CA GLU A 186 21.68 -3.90 -14.16
C GLU A 186 21.38 -5.38 -13.82
N ASP A 187 21.15 -5.72 -12.55
CA ASP A 187 20.91 -7.11 -12.12
C ASP A 187 19.58 -7.72 -12.64
N ASN A 188 18.50 -6.94 -12.72
CA ASN A 188 17.21 -7.40 -13.25
C ASN A 188 17.24 -7.56 -14.77
N PHE A 189 18.01 -6.70 -15.47
CA PHE A 189 18.25 -6.86 -16.91
C PHE A 189 19.03 -8.15 -17.20
N LEU A 190 19.91 -8.55 -16.28
CA LEU A 190 20.72 -9.77 -16.40
C LEU A 190 19.99 -11.05 -15.95
N SER A 191 19.06 -10.97 -15.00
CA SER A 191 18.40 -12.14 -14.40
C SER A 191 16.97 -12.40 -14.86
N GLY A 192 16.27 -11.40 -15.39
CA GLY A 192 14.88 -11.53 -15.88
C GLY A 192 13.83 -11.76 -14.78
N ASP A 193 14.20 -11.72 -13.50
CA ASP A 193 13.31 -11.97 -12.37
C ASP A 193 12.78 -10.65 -11.77
N ASN A 194 11.62 -10.21 -12.26
CA ASN A 194 10.92 -9.02 -11.74
C ASN A 194 9.87 -9.35 -10.68
N SER A 195 9.79 -10.60 -10.20
CA SER A 195 8.62 -11.11 -9.47
C SER A 195 8.43 -10.56 -8.04
N ASN A 196 9.42 -9.86 -7.48
CA ASN A 196 9.39 -9.38 -6.09
C ASN A 196 9.81 -7.92 -5.91
N TYR A 197 9.65 -7.10 -6.95
CA TYR A 197 10.09 -5.69 -6.97
C TYR A 197 9.45 -4.86 -5.84
N GLY A 198 8.14 -5.01 -5.60
CA GLY A 198 7.42 -4.27 -4.56
C GLY A 198 7.94 -4.51 -3.14
N ALA A 199 8.43 -5.71 -2.82
CA ALA A 199 8.95 -6.04 -1.49
C ALA A 199 10.24 -5.27 -1.16
N MET A 200 10.98 -4.81 -2.18
CA MET A 200 12.23 -4.08 -2.01
C MET A 200 12.00 -2.61 -1.62
N PHE A 201 10.81 -2.10 -1.91
CA PHE A 201 10.35 -0.76 -1.52
C PHE A 201 9.28 -0.83 -0.43
N ALA A 202 9.14 -1.97 0.24
CA ALA A 202 8.19 -2.12 1.34
C ALA A 202 8.72 -1.46 2.62
N ASN A 203 7.82 -0.81 3.35
CA ASN A 203 8.08 -0.44 4.74
C ASN A 203 8.19 -1.73 5.56
N LYS A 204 9.27 -1.86 6.35
CA LYS A 204 9.49 -3.02 7.21
C LYS A 204 9.11 -2.70 8.64
N ILE A 205 8.19 -3.48 9.18
CA ILE A 205 7.74 -3.41 10.56
C ILE A 205 8.24 -4.66 11.28
N GLU A 206 9.17 -4.51 12.20
CA GLU A 206 9.71 -5.63 12.99
C GLU A 206 9.39 -5.43 14.46
N VAL A 207 9.00 -6.50 15.14
CA VAL A 207 8.78 -6.51 16.58
C VAL A 207 9.63 -7.60 17.19
N LYS A 208 10.37 -7.24 18.23
CA LYS A 208 11.13 -8.18 19.06
C LYS A 208 10.57 -8.16 20.47
N CYS A 209 10.15 -9.32 20.95
CA CYS A 209 9.63 -9.52 22.30
C CYS A 209 10.60 -10.42 23.11
N PRO A 210 10.65 -10.26 24.44
CA PRO A 210 11.50 -11.06 25.32
C PRO A 210 11.11 -12.54 25.37
#